data_AF-A0A849QWQ2-F1
#
_entry.id   AF-A0A849QWQ2-F1
#
_cell.length_a   1.000
_cell.length_b   1.000
_cell.length_c   1.000
_cell.angle_alpha   90.00
_cell.angle_beta   90.00
_cell.angle_gamma   90.00
#
_symmetry.space_group_name_H-M   'P 1'
#
loop_
_entity.id
_entity.type
_entity.pdbx_description
1 polymer ?
#
loop_
_entity_poly.entity_id
_entity_poly.type
_entity_poly.pdbx_seq_one_letter_code
_entity_poly.pdbx_strand_id
1 'polypeptide(L)'
;MRGGFRKGMGLSPKKLNQMMKQMGISVEEMDDVEEVVIKTADAELVFAEPEVSVTDAQGSKVYQITGTPVERPKAESELEVSQEDVEIVMEKAGCSETEAKAALTETKGDLAEAISKLCVE
;
A
#
# COMPACT_ATOMS: atom_id res chain seq x y z
N MET A 1 1.31 -52.42 -33.63
CA MET A 1 2.00 -51.18 -33.22
C MET A 1 2.05 -50.21 -34.41
N ARG A 2 1.34 -49.07 -34.32
CA ARG A 2 1.75 -47.80 -34.94
C ARG A 2 0.82 -46.69 -34.44
N GLY A 3 1.34 -45.89 -33.51
CA GLY A 3 0.66 -44.76 -32.91
C GLY A 3 0.51 -43.59 -33.89
N GLY A 4 -0.50 -42.77 -33.62
CA GLY A 4 -0.72 -41.48 -34.27
C GLY A 4 -1.24 -40.51 -33.22
N PHE A 5 -0.33 -39.95 -32.43
CA PHE A 5 -0.60 -38.80 -31.57
C PHE A 5 -1.11 -37.64 -32.44
N ARG A 6 -2.41 -37.30 -32.33
CA ARG A 6 -2.94 -36.04 -32.85
C ARG A 6 -2.53 -34.92 -31.90
N LYS A 7 -1.39 -34.32 -32.23
CA LYS A 7 -0.82 -33.10 -31.63
C LYS A 7 -1.86 -31.98 -31.70
N GLY A 8 -2.28 -31.47 -30.55
CA GLY A 8 -3.23 -30.38 -30.43
C GLY A 8 -2.79 -29.17 -31.25
N MET A 9 -3.72 -28.66 -32.05
CA MET A 9 -3.57 -27.45 -32.84
C MET A 9 -3.67 -26.25 -31.90
N GLY A 10 -2.59 -25.96 -31.18
CA GLY A 10 -2.49 -24.77 -30.34
C GLY A 10 -2.57 -23.52 -31.20
N LEU A 11 -3.51 -22.62 -30.89
CA LEU A 11 -3.56 -21.30 -31.52
C LEU A 11 -2.20 -20.62 -31.39
N SER A 12 -1.75 -19.94 -32.46
CA SER A 12 -0.52 -19.17 -32.39
C SER A 12 -0.70 -17.96 -31.46
N PRO A 13 0.32 -17.59 -30.65
CA PRO A 13 0.26 -16.45 -29.73
C PRO A 13 -0.16 -15.14 -30.40
N LYS A 14 0.28 -14.92 -31.64
CA LYS A 14 -0.08 -13.74 -32.45
C LYS A 14 -1.58 -13.66 -32.77
N LYS A 15 -2.21 -14.81 -33.03
CA LYS A 15 -3.64 -14.89 -33.37
C LYS A 15 -4.51 -14.69 -32.13
N LEU A 16 -4.04 -15.16 -30.97
CA LEU A 16 -4.67 -14.89 -29.66
C LEU A 16 -4.63 -13.40 -29.33
N ASN A 17 -3.47 -12.73 -29.43
CA ASN A 17 -3.37 -11.29 -29.18
C ASN A 17 -4.26 -10.46 -30.11
N GLN A 18 -4.36 -10.85 -31.39
CA GLN A 18 -5.25 -10.18 -32.34
C GLN A 18 -6.73 -10.34 -31.98
N MET A 19 -7.12 -11.54 -31.53
CA MET A 19 -8.49 -11.81 -31.08
C MET A 19 -8.82 -11.05 -29.78
N MET A 20 -7.89 -10.98 -28.82
CA MET A 20 -8.07 -10.23 -27.57
C MET A 20 -8.28 -8.73 -27.82
N LYS A 21 -7.45 -8.13 -28.70
CA LYS A 21 -7.63 -6.73 -29.12
C LYS A 21 -8.98 -6.46 -29.77
N GLN A 22 -9.49 -7.41 -30.57
CA GLN A 22 -10.84 -7.29 -31.16
C GLN A 22 -11.97 -7.38 -30.13
N MET A 23 -11.75 -8.01 -28.98
CA MET A 23 -12.69 -8.06 -27.86
C MET A 23 -12.56 -6.85 -26.91
N GLY A 24 -11.70 -5.88 -27.25
CA GLY A 24 -11.44 -4.72 -26.39
C GLY A 24 -10.59 -5.05 -25.17
N ILE A 25 -9.76 -6.10 -25.26
CA ILE A 25 -8.79 -6.47 -24.23
C ILE A 25 -7.39 -6.09 -24.73
N SER A 26 -6.70 -5.20 -24.03
CA SER A 26 -5.30 -4.81 -24.28
C SER A 26 -4.41 -5.17 -23.10
N VAL A 27 -3.22 -5.69 -23.39
CA VAL A 27 -2.18 -5.95 -22.40
C VAL A 27 -0.98 -5.08 -22.77
N GLU A 28 -0.51 -4.29 -21.81
CA GLU A 28 0.63 -3.38 -21.95
C GLU A 28 1.57 -3.56 -20.75
N GLU A 29 2.87 -3.54 -20.99
CA GLU A 29 3.90 -3.49 -19.94
C GLU A 29 4.19 -2.02 -19.63
N MET A 30 4.34 -1.67 -18.35
CA MET A 30 4.73 -0.33 -17.91
C MET A 30 6.25 -0.31 -17.70
N ASP A 31 6.96 0.40 -18.56
CA ASP A 31 8.42 0.38 -18.63
C ASP A 31 9.12 1.33 -17.62
N ASP A 32 8.38 2.22 -16.97
CA ASP A 32 8.89 3.34 -16.17
C ASP A 32 8.35 3.37 -14.72
N VAL A 33 8.08 2.21 -14.14
CA VAL A 33 7.58 2.11 -12.76
C VAL A 33 8.72 2.20 -11.74
N GLU A 34 8.82 3.33 -11.07
CA GLU A 34 9.82 3.54 -10.01
C GLU A 34 9.44 2.86 -8.69
N GLU A 35 8.16 2.90 -8.31
CA GLU A 35 7.69 2.38 -7.03
C GLU A 35 6.21 1.94 -7.08
N VAL A 36 5.88 0.86 -6.37
CA VAL A 36 4.50 0.51 -6.03
C VAL A 36 4.37 0.36 -4.51
N VAL A 37 3.40 1.07 -3.92
CA VAL A 37 3.09 0.99 -2.49
C VAL A 37 1.70 0.40 -2.29
N ILE A 38 1.63 -0.79 -1.68
CA ILE A 38 0.37 -1.40 -1.26
C ILE A 38 0.16 -1.11 0.23
N LYS A 39 -0.79 -0.22 0.53
CA LYS A 39 -1.16 0.12 1.91
C LYS A 39 -2.23 -0.86 2.40
N THR A 40 -1.93 -1.55 3.49
CA THR A 40 -2.87 -2.43 4.19
C THR A 40 -3.36 -1.76 5.49
N ALA A 41 -4.11 -2.50 6.30
CA ALA A 41 -4.52 -2.00 7.61
C ALA A 41 -3.31 -1.73 8.52
N ASP A 42 -2.34 -2.64 8.52
CA ASP A 42 -1.26 -2.72 9.53
C ASP A 42 0.14 -2.43 8.96
N ALA A 43 0.30 -2.56 7.64
CA ALA A 43 1.60 -2.44 6.97
C ALA A 43 1.51 -1.76 5.59
N GLU A 44 2.63 -1.25 5.13
CA GLU A 44 2.86 -0.87 3.74
C GLU A 44 3.84 -1.87 3.11
N LEU A 45 3.45 -2.46 1.98
CA LEU A 45 4.35 -3.25 1.14
C LEU A 45 4.91 -2.35 0.05
N VAL A 46 6.21 -2.10 0.09
CA VAL A 46 6.90 -1.19 -0.84
C VAL A 46 7.73 -1.99 -1.82
N PHE A 47 7.39 -1.93 -3.10
CA PHE A 47 8.13 -2.53 -4.19
C PHE A 47 8.95 -1.44 -4.88
N ALA A 48 10.28 -1.54 -4.83
CA ALA A 48 11.18 -0.67 -5.59
C ALA A 48 11.39 -1.25 -6.99
N GLU A 49 11.23 -0.44 -8.03
CA GLU A 49 11.39 -0.80 -9.44
C GLU A 49 10.69 -2.13 -9.84
N PRO A 50 9.39 -2.30 -9.56
CA PRO A 50 8.68 -3.54 -9.91
C PRO A 50 8.37 -3.64 -11.41
N GLU A 51 8.26 -4.87 -11.90
CA GLU A 51 7.68 -5.12 -13.22
C GLU A 51 6.15 -5.05 -13.12
N VAL A 52 5.52 -4.15 -13.88
CA VAL A 52 4.06 -3.99 -13.88
C VAL A 52 3.51 -4.20 -15.29
N SER A 53 2.50 -5.07 -15.40
CA SER A 53 1.70 -5.21 -16.62
C SER A 53 0.25 -4.84 -16.35
N VAL A 54 -0.38 -4.16 -17.31
CA VAL A 54 -1.75 -3.67 -17.25
C VAL A 54 -2.57 -4.38 -18.31
N THR A 55 -3.60 -5.08 -17.87
CA THR A 55 -4.65 -5.60 -18.74
C THR A 55 -5.88 -4.70 -18.63
N ASP A 56 -6.25 -4.02 -19.70
CA ASP A 56 -7.53 -3.30 -19.79
C ASP A 56 -8.55 -4.20 -20.47
N ALA A 57 -9.62 -4.55 -19.76
CA ALA A 57 -10.75 -5.28 -20.30
C ALA A 57 -12.02 -4.43 -20.09
N GLN A 58 -12.49 -3.80 -21.17
CA GLN A 58 -13.76 -3.06 -21.18
C GLN A 58 -13.83 -1.96 -20.10
N GLY A 59 -12.71 -1.28 -19.82
CA GLY A 59 -12.62 -0.20 -18.83
C GLY A 59 -12.31 -0.68 -17.41
N SER A 60 -12.20 -2.00 -17.19
CA SER A 60 -11.63 -2.56 -15.96
C SER A 60 -10.16 -2.84 -16.17
N LYS A 61 -9.29 -2.13 -15.44
CA LYS A 61 -7.84 -2.33 -15.47
C LYS A 61 -7.41 -3.32 -14.39
N VAL A 62 -6.66 -4.33 -14.80
CA VAL A 62 -6.00 -5.29 -13.92
C VAL A 62 -4.50 -5.03 -13.99
N TYR A 63 -3.91 -4.72 -12.83
CA TYR A 63 -2.48 -4.50 -12.68
C TYR A 63 -1.85 -5.77 -12.09
N GLN A 64 -0.90 -6.35 -12.80
CA GLN A 64 -0.09 -7.45 -12.30
C GLN A 64 1.30 -6.92 -11.97
N ILE A 65 1.65 -6.97 -10.69
CA ILE A 65 2.90 -6.47 -10.12
C ILE A 65 3.78 -7.69 -9.81
N THR A 66 5.00 -7.70 -10.33
CA THR A 66 6.01 -8.73 -10.04
C THR A 66 7.22 -8.06 -9.41
N GLY A 67 7.59 -8.48 -8.20
CA GLY A 67 8.73 -7.95 -7.47
C GLY A 67 8.80 -8.47 -6.05
N THR A 68 9.86 -8.11 -5.32
CA THR A 68 10.03 -8.44 -3.90
C THR A 68 9.73 -7.19 -3.07
N PRO A 69 8.66 -7.17 -2.27
CA PRO A 69 8.37 -6.01 -1.43
C PRO A 69 9.23 -5.97 -0.18
N VAL A 70 9.51 -4.76 0.30
CA VAL A 70 9.92 -4.51 1.68
C VAL A 70 8.67 -4.15 2.47
N GLU A 71 8.40 -4.92 3.52
CA GLU A 71 7.34 -4.61 4.46
C GLU A 71 7.81 -3.50 5.41
N ARG A 72 7.07 -2.41 5.42
CA ARG A 72 7.19 -1.36 6.44
C ARG A 72 5.96 -1.50 7.33
N PRO A 73 6.11 -1.55 8.67
CA PRO A 73 4.95 -1.32 9.51
C PRO A 73 4.36 0.01 9.07
N LYS A 74 3.05 0.03 8.85
CA LYS A 74 2.36 1.30 8.69
C LYS A 74 2.72 2.00 9.97
N ALA A 75 3.43 3.13 9.87
CA ALA A 75 3.59 3.96 11.04
C ALA A 75 2.17 4.07 11.58
N GLU A 76 1.89 3.41 12.72
CA GLU A 76 0.81 3.84 13.59
C GLU A 76 1.01 5.32 13.55
N SER A 77 0.04 5.98 12.92
CA SER A 77 0.08 7.38 12.54
C SER A 77 1.14 8.04 13.40
N GLU A 78 2.06 8.79 12.82
CA GLU A 78 2.29 10.08 13.46
C GLU A 78 0.85 10.60 13.63
N LEU A 79 0.22 10.30 14.77
CA LEU A 79 -1.00 10.90 15.21
C LEU A 79 -0.55 12.33 15.04
N GLU A 80 -1.17 13.03 14.10
CA GLU A 80 -0.86 14.42 13.90
C GLU A 80 -1.27 15.06 15.22
N VAL A 81 -0.36 15.00 16.18
CA VAL A 81 -0.54 15.52 17.51
C VAL A 81 -0.51 16.99 17.23
N SER A 82 -1.71 17.57 17.17
CA SER A 82 -1.83 18.95 16.78
C SER A 82 -1.02 19.77 17.78
N GLN A 83 -0.32 20.79 17.29
CA GLN A 83 0.42 21.70 18.17
C GLN A 83 -0.50 22.25 19.29
N GLU A 84 -1.78 22.45 18.98
CA GLU A 84 -2.80 22.88 19.94
C GLU A 84 -3.01 21.85 21.07
N ASP A 85 -3.10 20.56 20.75
CA ASP A 85 -3.23 19.51 21.77
C ASP A 85 -1.95 19.38 22.62
N VAL A 86 -0.77 19.52 22.01
CA VAL A 86 0.51 19.54 22.73
C VAL A 86 0.55 20.71 23.72
N GLU A 87 0.17 21.91 23.29
CA GLU A 87 0.12 23.11 24.13
C GLU A 87 -0.87 22.93 25.30
N ILE A 88 -2.06 22.36 25.05
CA ILE A 88 -3.04 22.08 26.10
C ILE A 88 -2.47 21.10 27.13
N VAL A 89 -1.83 20.01 26.69
CA VAL A 89 -1.23 19.03 27.60
C VAL A 89 -0.07 19.65 28.39
N MET A 90 0.77 20.46 27.75
CA MET A 90 1.85 21.19 28.44
C MET A 90 1.30 22.15 29.50
N GLU A 91 0.26 22.92 29.19
CA GLU A 91 -0.33 23.89 30.12
C GLU A 91 -1.01 23.20 31.30
N LYS A 92 -1.71 22.08 31.06
CA LYS A 92 -2.46 21.37 32.11
C LYS A 92 -1.60 20.43 32.94
N ALA A 93 -0.60 19.79 32.35
CA ALA A 93 0.27 18.83 33.03
C ALA A 93 1.63 19.40 33.46
N GLY A 94 2.00 20.60 33.01
CA GLY A 94 3.27 21.24 33.38
C GLY A 94 4.51 20.48 32.87
N CYS A 95 4.38 19.77 31.75
CA CYS A 95 5.43 18.95 31.16
C CYS A 95 6.12 19.63 29.97
N SER A 96 7.22 19.05 29.49
CA SER A 96 7.90 19.50 28.28
C SER A 96 7.14 19.09 27.00
N GLU A 97 7.37 19.82 25.90
CA GLU A 97 6.77 19.51 24.58
C GLU A 97 7.04 18.05 24.16
N THR A 98 8.23 17.54 24.47
CA THR A 98 8.61 16.15 24.19
C THR A 98 7.79 15.14 24.99
N GLU A 99 7.49 15.44 26.26
CA GLU A 99 6.66 14.57 27.12
C GLU A 99 5.19 14.63 26.73
N ALA A 100 4.68 15.84 26.43
CA ALA A 100 3.31 16.03 25.93
C ALA A 100 3.08 15.27 24.62
N LYS A 101 4.01 15.38 23.66
CA LYS A 101 3.95 14.62 22.39
C LYS A 101 3.98 13.11 22.64
N ALA A 102 4.90 12.64 23.47
CA ALA A 102 4.99 11.22 23.80
C ALA A 102 3.71 10.69 24.45
N ALA A 103 3.14 11.43 25.41
CA ALA A 103 1.90 11.05 26.07
C ALA A 103 0.73 10.98 25.08
N LEU A 104 0.58 11.99 24.21
CA LEU A 104 -0.48 12.01 23.19
C LEU A 104 -0.30 10.91 22.13
N THR A 105 0.93 10.58 21.76
CA THR A 105 1.20 9.43 20.87
C THR A 105 0.80 8.12 21.55
N GLU A 106 1.15 7.94 22.83
CA GLU A 106 0.87 6.70 23.56
C GLU A 106 -0.61 6.53 23.89
N THR A 107 -1.34 7.62 24.15
CA THR A 107 -2.80 7.61 24.36
C THR A 107 -3.60 7.71 23.07
N LYS A 108 -2.95 7.57 21.91
CA LYS A 108 -3.60 7.58 20.59
C LYS A 108 -4.41 8.85 20.31
N GLY A 109 -3.94 9.99 20.81
CA GLY A 109 -4.57 11.30 20.65
C GLY A 109 -5.66 11.62 21.68
N ASP A 110 -5.86 10.81 22.73
CA ASP A 110 -6.77 11.15 23.82
C ASP A 110 -6.10 12.17 24.78
N LEU A 111 -6.58 13.42 24.75
CA LEU A 111 -6.07 14.50 25.60
C LEU A 111 -6.32 14.25 27.08
N ALA A 112 -7.49 13.73 27.45
CA ALA A 112 -7.85 13.56 28.86
C ALA A 112 -7.00 12.46 29.50
N GLU A 113 -6.79 11.38 28.76
CA GLU A 113 -5.89 10.29 29.17
C GLU A 113 -4.43 10.77 29.21
N ALA A 114 -3.98 11.55 28.21
CA ALA A 114 -2.62 12.09 28.18
C ALA A 114 -2.32 13.01 29.37
N ILE A 115 -3.24 13.92 29.70
CA ILE A 115 -3.12 14.81 30.86
C ILE A 115 -3.12 13.98 32.14
N SER A 116 -4.07 13.06 32.31
CA SER A 116 -4.17 12.24 33.53
C SER A 116 -2.92 11.40 33.78
N LYS A 117 -2.29 10.92 32.71
CA LYS A 117 -1.06 10.13 32.76
C LYS A 117 0.17 10.94 33.20
N LEU A 118 0.21 12.22 32.87
CA LEU A 118 1.31 13.11 33.23
C LEU A 118 1.08 13.83 34.57
N CYS A 119 -0.17 14.09 34.92
CA CYS A 119 -0.60 14.73 36.16
C CYS A 119 -0.69 13.79 37.37
N VAL A 120 0.03 12.65 37.38
CA VAL A 120 -0.02 11.73 38.51
C VAL A 120 0.53 12.44 39.75
N GLU A 121 -0.36 12.70 40.72
CA GLU A 121 -0.03 13.10 42.10
C GLU A 121 0.79 12.03 42.83
#